data_AF-R6WJE4-F1
#
_entry.id   AF-R6WJE4-F1
#
_cell.length_a   1.000
_cell.length_b   1.000
_cell.length_c   1.000
_cell.angle_alpha   90.00
_cell.angle_beta   90.00
_cell.angle_gamma   90.00
#
_symmetry.space_group_name_H-M   'P 1'
#
loop_
_entity.id
_entity.type
_entity.pdbx_description
1 polymer ?
#
loop_
_entity_poly.entity_id
_entity_poly.type
_entity_poly.pdbx_seq_one_letter_code
_entity_poly.pdbx_strand_id
1 'polypeptide(L)'
;MLIIGLVLAILFSWLSETMFFDSQFGTVPIVDYRIKAEDITVTELYELKNGDIYCTLDSRKPLSIITSSSEILVPKKYEDRTYEEGWQTVSGKVRFRDKLDGGSLTYTQFSAIFHRTESLTSPETGDAITHESSALYYEGKDDERKLIWKEGQDIKQAPASIEKKAELEKQRNEVSANTDELITVIFPEDTRFITND
;
A
#
# COMPACT_ATOMS: atom_id res chain seq x y z
N MET A 1 40.33 22.09 -4.98
CA MET A 1 39.83 21.00 -4.08
C MET A 1 38.46 21.29 -3.49
N LEU A 2 38.12 22.53 -3.14
CA LEU A 2 36.81 22.88 -2.54
C LEU A 2 35.62 22.74 -3.51
N ILE A 3 35.82 23.05 -4.81
CA ILE A 3 34.78 22.96 -5.84
C ILE A 3 34.40 21.51 -6.17
N ILE A 4 35.39 20.61 -6.18
CA ILE A 4 35.14 19.17 -6.46
C ILE A 4 34.34 18.54 -5.33
N GLY A 5 34.62 18.91 -4.07
CA GLY A 5 33.83 18.45 -2.92
C GLY A 5 32.38 18.93 -2.96
N LEU A 6 32.15 20.19 -3.37
CA LEU A 6 30.79 20.74 -3.52
C LEU A 6 30.02 20.06 -4.66
N VAL A 7 30.67 19.83 -5.80
CA VAL A 7 30.06 19.16 -6.96
C VAL A 7 29.74 17.70 -6.63
N LEU A 8 30.60 17.00 -5.90
CA LEU A 8 30.33 15.64 -5.42
C LEU A 8 29.20 15.61 -4.38
N ALA A 9 29.09 16.60 -3.50
CA ALA A 9 27.99 16.68 -2.54
C ALA A 9 26.64 16.96 -3.23
N ILE A 10 26.61 17.83 -4.25
CA ILE A 10 25.40 18.09 -5.03
C ILE A 10 25.03 16.87 -5.87
N LEU A 11 26.01 16.21 -6.50
CA LEU A 11 25.78 14.96 -7.23
C LEU A 11 25.32 13.84 -6.30
N PHE A 12 25.82 13.75 -5.07
CA PHE A 12 25.37 12.77 -4.09
C PHE A 12 23.97 13.08 -3.57
N SER A 13 23.60 14.36 -3.39
CA SER A 13 22.22 14.75 -3.11
C SER A 13 21.29 14.38 -4.27
N TRP A 14 21.67 14.68 -5.51
CA TRP A 14 20.89 14.34 -6.71
C TRP A 14 20.80 12.82 -6.97
N LEU A 15 21.90 12.08 -6.78
CA LEU A 15 21.90 10.62 -6.83
C LEU A 15 21.11 10.03 -5.65
N SER A 16 21.14 10.66 -4.47
CA SER A 16 20.34 10.19 -3.34
C SER A 16 18.84 10.30 -3.59
N GLU A 17 18.42 11.34 -4.30
CA GLU A 17 17.02 11.53 -4.69
C GLU A 17 16.58 10.54 -5.79
N THR A 18 17.48 10.11 -6.68
CA THR A 18 17.13 9.26 -7.84
C THR A 18 17.44 7.78 -7.67
N MET A 19 18.44 7.40 -6.86
CA MET A 19 18.90 6.01 -6.70
C MET A 19 18.50 5.37 -5.36
N PHE A 20 18.18 6.13 -4.30
CA PHE A 20 17.89 5.53 -2.99
C PHE A 20 16.41 5.22 -2.75
N PHE A 21 15.54 5.66 -3.66
CA PHE A 21 14.09 5.49 -3.53
C PHE A 21 13.50 4.42 -4.46
N ASP A 22 14.34 3.79 -5.29
CA ASP A 22 13.90 2.72 -6.18
C ASP A 22 14.03 1.37 -5.47
N SER A 23 12.89 0.71 -5.26
CA SER A 23 12.53 -0.65 -4.82
C SER A 23 13.43 -1.53 -3.91
N GLN A 24 14.75 -1.36 -3.85
CA GLN A 24 15.67 -2.31 -3.19
C GLN A 24 16.19 -1.89 -1.81
N PHE A 25 16.08 -0.60 -1.41
CA PHE A 25 16.61 -0.12 -0.13
C PHE A 25 15.55 0.10 0.97
N GLY A 26 14.26 -0.11 0.68
CA GLY A 26 13.18 0.04 1.66
C GLY A 26 13.24 -0.91 2.86
N THR A 27 14.11 -1.92 2.81
CA THR A 27 14.32 -2.96 3.84
C THR A 27 15.63 -2.79 4.61
N VAL A 28 16.45 -1.77 4.32
CA VAL A 28 17.65 -1.51 5.12
C VAL A 28 17.21 -0.88 6.46
N PRO A 29 17.51 -1.49 7.63
CA PRO A 29 16.93 -1.08 8.93
C PRO A 29 17.12 0.39 9.30
N ILE A 30 18.17 1.02 8.78
CA ILE A 30 18.53 2.43 9.02
C ILE A 30 17.64 3.39 8.23
N VAL A 31 17.06 2.95 7.11
CA VAL A 31 16.18 3.73 6.22
C VAL A 31 14.78 3.11 6.06
N ASP A 32 14.44 2.09 6.86
CA ASP A 32 13.08 1.56 6.94
C ASP A 32 12.19 2.54 7.73
N TYR A 33 11.45 3.36 6.98
CA TYR A 33 10.51 4.34 7.48
C TYR A 33 9.08 3.81 7.59
N ARG A 34 8.87 2.50 7.49
CA ARG A 34 7.57 1.89 7.74
C ARG A 34 7.15 2.10 9.19
N ILE A 35 5.85 2.24 9.41
CA ILE A 35 5.26 2.19 10.74
C ILE A 35 5.22 0.73 11.18
N LYS A 36 5.60 0.49 12.45
CA LYS A 36 5.56 -0.83 13.05
C LYS A 36 4.15 -1.41 13.03
N ALA A 37 4.03 -2.72 12.93
CA ALA A 37 2.74 -3.38 12.87
C ALA A 37 1.95 -3.23 14.21
N GLU A 38 2.66 -3.09 15.34
CA GLU A 38 2.04 -2.84 16.65
C GLU A 38 1.34 -1.47 16.75
N ASP A 39 1.72 -0.51 15.90
CA ASP A 39 1.16 0.84 15.89
C ASP A 39 -0.09 0.96 15.02
N ILE A 40 -0.47 -0.10 14.31
CA ILE A 40 -1.62 -0.13 13.39
C ILE A 40 -2.75 -0.96 14.00
N THR A 41 -3.97 -0.46 13.87
CA THR A 41 -5.21 -1.14 14.26
C THR A 41 -6.16 -1.21 13.08
N VAL A 42 -6.77 -2.38 12.84
CA VAL A 42 -7.85 -2.53 11.86
C VAL A 42 -9.13 -2.03 12.52
N THR A 43 -9.69 -0.91 12.05
CA THR A 43 -10.90 -0.30 12.63
C THR A 43 -12.16 -0.72 11.89
N GLU A 44 -12.05 -0.98 10.58
CA GLU A 44 -13.14 -1.49 9.76
C GLU A 44 -12.62 -2.61 8.88
N LEU A 45 -13.41 -3.68 8.73
CA LEU A 45 -13.11 -4.79 7.84
C LEU A 45 -14.44 -5.35 7.34
N TYR A 46 -14.69 -5.20 6.05
CA TYR A 46 -15.95 -5.59 5.42
C TYR A 46 -15.70 -6.33 4.12
N GLU A 47 -16.60 -7.26 3.82
CA GLU A 47 -16.73 -7.86 2.49
C GLU A 47 -17.67 -7.00 1.65
N LEU A 48 -17.22 -6.57 0.48
CA LEU A 48 -18.04 -5.89 -0.50
C LEU A 48 -18.92 -6.90 -1.26
N LYS A 49 -20.00 -6.43 -1.89
CA LYS A 49 -20.91 -7.28 -2.68
C LYS A 49 -20.24 -8.07 -3.81
N ASN A 50 -19.12 -7.58 -4.32
CA ASN A 50 -18.35 -8.26 -5.37
C ASN A 50 -17.34 -9.29 -4.80
N GLY A 51 -17.29 -9.47 -3.48
CA GLY A 51 -16.37 -10.36 -2.78
C GLY A 51 -15.06 -9.68 -2.35
N ASP A 52 -14.76 -8.47 -2.82
CA ASP A 52 -13.53 -7.77 -2.43
C ASP A 52 -13.55 -7.33 -0.97
N ILE A 53 -12.36 -7.10 -0.41
CA ILE A 53 -12.19 -6.75 0.99
C ILE A 53 -11.96 -5.25 1.13
N TYR A 54 -12.86 -4.56 1.83
CA TYR A 54 -12.62 -3.20 2.31
C TYR A 54 -12.01 -3.25 3.71
N CYS A 55 -10.91 -2.54 3.92
CA CYS A 55 -10.35 -2.35 5.26
C CYS A 55 -10.05 -0.89 5.56
N THR A 56 -10.21 -0.49 6.82
CA THR A 56 -9.69 0.78 7.35
C THR A 56 -8.66 0.47 8.43
N LEU A 57 -7.50 1.09 8.30
CA LEU A 57 -6.37 1.00 9.21
C LEU A 57 -6.19 2.36 9.90
N ASP A 58 -6.08 2.34 11.22
CA ASP A 58 -5.73 3.51 12.04
C ASP A 58 -4.36 3.31 12.68
N SER A 59 -3.54 4.35 12.60
CA SER A 59 -2.16 4.38 13.04
C SER A 59 -2.03 5.30 14.23
N ARG A 60 -1.38 4.82 15.29
CA ARG A 60 -1.00 5.65 16.45
C ARG A 60 0.05 6.71 16.09
N LYS A 61 0.66 6.60 14.90
CA LYS A 61 1.68 7.52 14.40
C LYS A 61 1.23 8.16 13.08
N PRO A 62 1.56 9.44 12.86
CA PRO A 62 1.42 10.08 11.56
C PRO A 62 2.02 9.25 10.43
N LEU A 63 1.29 9.17 9.30
CA LEU A 63 1.69 8.54 8.05
C LEU A 63 1.77 9.59 6.95
N SER A 64 2.69 9.40 6.01
CA SER A 64 2.88 10.28 4.85
C SER A 64 2.65 9.56 3.51
N ILE A 65 2.92 8.27 3.47
CA ILE A 65 2.78 7.42 2.27
C ILE A 65 2.11 6.11 2.71
N ILE A 66 1.17 5.65 1.90
CA ILE A 66 0.64 4.29 1.96
C ILE A 66 1.05 3.59 0.68
N THR A 67 1.52 2.35 0.83
CA THR A 67 1.83 1.46 -0.28
C THR A 67 1.07 0.18 -0.09
N SER A 68 0.48 -0.34 -1.17
CA SER A 68 -0.21 -1.62 -1.20
C SER A 68 0.24 -2.40 -2.43
N SER A 69 0.14 -3.73 -2.36
CA SER A 69 0.35 -4.58 -3.53
C SER A 69 -0.75 -4.30 -4.56
N SER A 70 -0.36 -3.85 -5.74
CA SER A 70 -1.26 -3.65 -6.89
C SER A 70 -1.84 -4.97 -7.40
N GLU A 71 -1.08 -6.05 -7.24
CA GLU A 71 -1.40 -7.42 -7.68
C GLU A 71 -1.51 -8.36 -6.48
N ILE A 72 -2.04 -9.56 -6.72
CA ILE A 72 -2.02 -10.66 -5.76
C ILE A 72 -0.64 -11.31 -5.81
N LEU A 73 0.09 -11.24 -4.69
CA LEU A 73 1.41 -11.84 -4.57
C LEU A 73 1.27 -13.36 -4.51
N VAL A 74 2.02 -14.04 -5.38
CA VAL A 74 2.10 -15.50 -5.43
C VAL A 74 3.55 -15.98 -5.33
N PRO A 75 3.81 -17.21 -4.87
CA PRO A 75 5.15 -17.77 -4.94
C PRO A 75 5.62 -17.85 -6.38
N LYS A 76 6.88 -17.46 -6.66
CA LYS A 76 7.46 -17.39 -8.01
C LYS A 76 7.17 -18.57 -8.95
N LYS A 77 7.13 -19.79 -8.42
CA LYS A 77 6.81 -21.00 -9.20
C LYS A 77 5.36 -21.06 -9.75
N TYR A 78 4.52 -20.13 -9.33
CA TYR A 78 3.10 -20.02 -9.69
C TYR A 78 2.75 -18.71 -10.38
N GLU A 79 3.72 -17.81 -10.67
CA GLU A 79 3.46 -16.55 -11.38
C GLU A 79 2.75 -16.75 -12.73
N ASP A 80 3.02 -17.88 -13.42
CA ASP A 80 2.44 -18.24 -14.71
C ASP A 80 1.27 -19.24 -14.63
N ARG A 81 0.66 -19.41 -13.45
CA ARG A 81 -0.36 -20.47 -13.24
C ARG A 81 -1.46 -20.00 -12.31
N THR A 82 -2.64 -20.58 -12.47
CA THR A 82 -3.72 -20.38 -11.49
C THR A 82 -3.27 -20.77 -10.08
N TYR A 83 -3.52 -19.89 -9.12
CA TYR A 83 -3.10 -20.07 -7.73
C TYR A 83 -4.08 -19.43 -6.76
N GLU A 84 -4.63 -20.24 -5.85
CA GLU A 84 -5.73 -19.83 -4.96
C GLU A 84 -5.26 -19.33 -3.58
N GLU A 85 -3.98 -19.52 -3.26
CA GLU A 85 -3.39 -19.19 -1.95
C GLU A 85 -2.47 -17.95 -2.01
N GLY A 86 -2.76 -17.03 -2.93
CA GLY A 86 -2.05 -15.75 -3.01
C GLY A 86 -2.29 -14.88 -1.77
N TRP A 87 -1.55 -13.78 -1.67
CA TRP A 87 -1.75 -12.80 -0.60
C TRP A 87 -1.53 -11.38 -1.08
N GLN A 88 -2.07 -10.42 -0.36
CA GLN A 88 -1.83 -9.01 -0.59
C GLN A 88 -1.22 -8.36 0.64
N THR A 89 -0.52 -7.23 0.42
CA THR A 89 0.14 -6.48 1.49
C THR A 89 -0.21 -5.01 1.43
N VAL A 90 -0.19 -4.38 2.60
CA VAL A 90 -0.32 -2.93 2.75
C VAL A 90 0.63 -2.42 3.83
N SER A 91 1.18 -1.23 3.63
CA SER A 91 2.19 -0.65 4.51
C SER A 91 2.03 0.86 4.59
N GLY A 92 2.20 1.41 5.78
CA GLY A 92 2.25 2.85 6.02
C GLY A 92 3.69 3.30 6.28
N LYS A 93 4.10 4.43 5.69
CA LYS A 93 5.46 4.98 5.80
C LYS A 93 5.42 6.48 6.12
N VAL A 94 6.47 6.97 6.78
CA VAL A 94 6.71 8.40 6.99
C VAL A 94 7.75 8.89 5.98
N ARG A 95 7.49 9.98 5.25
CA ARG A 95 8.51 10.56 4.35
C ARG A 95 9.65 11.10 5.21
N PHE A 96 10.88 10.85 4.77
CA PHE A 96 12.07 11.35 5.44
C PHE A 96 12.06 12.88 5.61
N ARG A 97 11.59 13.62 4.61
CA ARG A 97 11.48 15.07 4.64
C ARG A 97 10.47 15.59 5.67
N ASP A 98 9.38 14.86 5.89
CA ASP A 98 8.34 15.22 6.86
C ASP A 98 8.85 15.11 8.30
N LYS A 99 9.83 14.24 8.55
CA LYS A 99 10.55 14.21 9.83
C LYS A 99 11.46 15.42 10.04
N LEU A 100 11.94 16.05 8.97
CA LEU A 100 12.93 17.14 9.01
C LEU A 100 12.28 18.52 8.99
N ASP A 101 11.27 18.70 8.14
CA ASP A 101 10.70 20.02 7.83
C ASP A 101 9.44 20.35 8.67
N GLY A 102 8.95 19.41 9.51
CA GLY A 102 7.83 19.63 10.44
C GLY A 102 6.48 19.92 9.78
N GLY A 103 6.41 19.97 8.45
CA GLY A 103 5.22 20.28 7.68
C GLY A 103 5.00 19.24 6.59
N SER A 104 4.01 18.38 6.80
CA SER A 104 3.48 17.51 5.76
C SER A 104 2.05 17.11 6.07
N LEU A 105 1.31 16.79 5.01
CA LEU A 105 0.02 16.11 5.05
C LEU A 105 0.21 14.78 5.76
N THR A 106 -0.08 14.79 7.06
CA THR A 106 -0.04 13.62 7.90
C THR A 106 -1.45 13.15 8.16
N TYR A 107 -1.69 11.87 7.94
CA TYR A 107 -2.94 11.21 8.30
C TYR A 107 -2.61 10.08 9.27
N THR A 108 -3.56 9.75 10.13
CA THR A 108 -3.45 8.58 11.02
C THR A 108 -4.29 7.43 10.49
N GLN A 109 -5.33 7.72 9.72
CA GLN A 109 -6.25 6.71 9.21
C GLN A 109 -6.19 6.63 7.70
N PHE A 110 -6.33 5.40 7.19
CA PHE A 110 -6.58 5.18 5.78
C PHE A 110 -7.40 3.94 5.52
N SER A 111 -8.14 3.94 4.42
CA SER A 111 -8.87 2.75 3.99
C SER A 111 -8.37 2.28 2.63
N ALA A 112 -8.54 0.99 2.34
CA ALA A 112 -8.16 0.38 1.09
C ALA A 112 -9.11 -0.75 0.68
N ILE A 113 -9.25 -0.97 -0.62
CA ILE A 113 -9.97 -2.11 -1.20
C ILE A 113 -8.95 -3.07 -1.78
N PHE A 114 -9.09 -4.35 -1.43
CA PHE A 114 -8.22 -5.44 -1.87
C PHE A 114 -9.03 -6.43 -2.70
N HIS A 115 -8.55 -6.67 -3.91
CA HIS A 115 -9.18 -7.59 -4.84
C HIS A 115 -9.02 -9.03 -4.39
N ARG A 116 -10.13 -9.75 -4.33
CA ARG A 116 -10.08 -11.17 -3.96
C ARG A 116 -9.57 -12.07 -5.07
N THR A 117 -9.72 -11.62 -6.32
CA THR A 117 -9.35 -12.38 -7.50
C THR A 117 -8.81 -11.43 -8.56
N GLU A 118 -7.76 -11.84 -9.26
CA GLU A 118 -7.27 -11.17 -10.45
C GLU A 118 -7.16 -12.17 -11.61
N SER A 119 -7.50 -11.69 -12.81
CA SER A 119 -7.38 -12.48 -14.04
C SER A 119 -6.23 -11.91 -14.86
N LEU A 120 -5.26 -12.76 -15.18
CA LEU A 120 -4.05 -12.39 -15.91
C LEU A 120 -3.91 -13.25 -17.16
N THR A 121 -2.98 -12.87 -18.03
CA THR A 121 -2.54 -13.69 -19.16
C THR A 121 -1.13 -14.16 -18.86
N SER A 122 -0.90 -15.48 -18.87
CA SER A 122 0.43 -16.04 -18.65
C SER A 122 1.39 -15.51 -19.72
N PRO A 123 2.48 -14.81 -19.35
CA PRO A 123 3.48 -14.37 -20.32
C PRO A 123 4.20 -15.55 -21.01
N GLU A 124 4.29 -16.72 -20.38
CA GLU A 124 4.92 -17.90 -20.99
C GLU A 124 4.01 -18.62 -22.01
N THR A 125 2.74 -18.83 -21.66
CA THR A 125 1.83 -19.70 -22.45
C THR A 125 0.80 -18.92 -23.25
N GLY A 126 0.50 -17.67 -22.87
CA GLY A 126 -0.61 -16.89 -23.41
C GLY A 126 -1.98 -17.32 -22.88
N ASP A 127 -2.05 -18.30 -21.98
CA ASP A 127 -3.29 -18.78 -21.40
C ASP A 127 -3.84 -17.81 -20.35
N ALA A 128 -5.16 -17.75 -20.22
CA ALA A 128 -5.79 -17.02 -19.12
C ALA A 128 -5.56 -17.78 -17.80
N ILE A 129 -5.00 -17.08 -16.82
CA ILE A 129 -4.74 -17.59 -15.47
C ILE A 129 -5.45 -16.71 -14.44
N THR A 130 -5.64 -17.25 -13.24
CA THR A 130 -6.32 -16.56 -12.14
C THR A 130 -5.53 -16.69 -10.86
N HIS A 131 -5.25 -15.58 -10.18
CA HIS A 131 -4.78 -15.64 -8.79
C HIS A 131 -5.92 -15.25 -7.85
N GLU A 132 -6.01 -15.94 -6.72
CA GLU A 132 -6.92 -15.57 -5.63
C GLU A 132 -6.14 -15.22 -4.38
N SER A 133 -6.63 -14.21 -3.67
CA SER A 133 -6.06 -13.74 -2.43
C SER A 133 -6.71 -14.49 -1.27
N SER A 134 -5.90 -15.26 -0.55
CA SER A 134 -6.31 -16.00 0.64
C SER A 134 -5.94 -15.29 1.94
N ALA A 135 -5.15 -14.22 1.87
CA ALA A 135 -4.73 -13.47 3.04
C ALA A 135 -4.33 -12.03 2.70
N LEU A 136 -4.58 -11.13 3.66
CA LEU A 136 -4.15 -9.75 3.63
C LEU A 136 -3.28 -9.46 4.85
N TYR A 137 -2.11 -8.87 4.63
CA TYR A 137 -1.17 -8.52 5.69
C TYR A 137 -0.87 -7.03 5.70
N TYR A 138 -0.71 -6.48 6.91
CA TYR A 138 0.05 -5.26 7.10
C TYR A 138 1.54 -5.60 7.17
N GLU A 139 2.37 -4.96 6.34
CA GLU A 139 3.82 -5.03 6.39
C GLU A 139 4.39 -3.81 7.10
N GLY A 140 4.87 -4.03 8.32
CA GLY A 140 5.47 -3.02 9.16
C GLY A 140 6.99 -2.98 9.05
N LYS A 141 7.57 -2.15 9.91
CA LYS A 141 9.02 -2.01 10.04
C LYS A 141 9.70 -3.35 10.35
N ASP A 142 10.93 -3.53 9.88
CA ASP A 142 11.75 -4.72 10.13
C ASP A 142 11.08 -6.01 9.62
N ASP A 143 10.28 -5.86 8.54
CA ASP A 143 9.48 -6.91 7.90
C ASP A 143 8.47 -7.59 8.83
N GLU A 144 8.03 -6.87 9.87
CA GLU A 144 6.91 -7.29 10.72
C GLU A 144 5.67 -7.53 9.86
N ARG A 145 5.07 -8.72 9.96
CA ARG A 145 3.80 -9.03 9.30
C ARG A 145 2.69 -9.19 10.32
N LYS A 146 1.62 -8.42 10.15
CA LYS A 146 0.39 -8.56 10.92
C LYS A 146 -0.75 -8.95 10.01
N LEU A 147 -1.37 -10.09 10.30
CA LEU A 147 -2.55 -10.56 9.58
C LEU A 147 -3.72 -9.57 9.79
N ILE A 148 -4.29 -9.08 8.68
CA ILE A 148 -5.50 -8.27 8.67
C ILE A 148 -6.72 -9.16 8.42
N TRP A 149 -6.62 -10.04 7.41
CA TRP A 149 -7.69 -10.92 6.99
C TRP A 149 -7.12 -12.22 6.41
N LYS A 150 -7.88 -13.31 6.51
CA LYS A 150 -7.61 -14.60 5.87
C LYS A 150 -8.89 -15.23 5.34
N GLU A 151 -8.77 -16.09 4.34
CA GLU A 151 -9.88 -16.84 3.77
C GLU A 151 -10.61 -17.64 4.85
N GLY A 152 -11.95 -17.63 4.77
CA GLY A 152 -12.83 -18.27 5.74
C GLY A 152 -12.97 -17.51 7.07
N GLN A 153 -12.34 -16.35 7.24
CA GLN A 153 -12.63 -15.46 8.37
C GLN A 153 -14.02 -14.84 8.21
N ASP A 154 -14.88 -15.01 9.21
CA ASP A 154 -16.21 -14.37 9.24
C ASP A 154 -16.05 -12.85 9.39
N ILE A 155 -16.44 -12.11 8.35
CA ILE A 155 -16.46 -10.65 8.30
C ILE A 155 -17.83 -10.18 7.84
N LYS A 156 -18.23 -8.98 8.27
CA LYS A 156 -19.55 -8.45 7.93
C LYS A 156 -19.56 -7.97 6.49
N GLN A 157 -20.72 -8.10 5.86
CA GLN A 157 -21.00 -7.42 4.59
C GLN A 157 -20.95 -5.90 4.78
N ALA A 158 -20.42 -5.20 3.79
CA ALA A 158 -20.25 -3.77 3.82
C ALA A 158 -21.60 -3.04 3.87
N PRO A 159 -21.73 -1.99 4.71
CA PRO A 159 -22.93 -1.16 4.69
C PRO A 159 -23.01 -0.36 3.37
N ALA A 160 -24.22 0.06 3.00
CA ALA A 160 -24.47 0.76 1.75
C ALA A 160 -23.63 2.04 1.56
N SER A 161 -23.21 2.70 2.65
CA SER A 161 -22.31 3.85 2.60
C SER A 161 -20.92 3.48 2.09
N ILE A 162 -20.36 2.34 2.53
CA ILE A 162 -19.05 1.85 2.12
C ILE A 162 -19.12 1.33 0.68
N GLU A 163 -20.19 0.63 0.30
CA GLU A 163 -20.44 0.21 -1.08
C GLU A 163 -20.46 1.39 -2.05
N LYS A 164 -21.20 2.45 -1.70
CA LYS A 164 -21.24 3.67 -2.52
C LYS A 164 -19.86 4.35 -2.62
N LYS A 165 -19.11 4.34 -1.51
CA LYS A 165 -17.77 4.91 -1.42
C LYS A 165 -16.79 4.13 -2.31
N ALA A 166 -16.86 2.80 -2.31
CA ALA A 166 -16.07 1.93 -3.18
C ALA A 166 -16.35 2.17 -4.67
N GLU A 167 -17.63 2.26 -5.05
CA GLU A 167 -18.07 2.49 -6.43
C GLU A 167 -17.59 3.84 -6.99
N LEU A 168 -17.73 4.92 -6.20
CA LEU A 168 -17.28 6.27 -6.60
C LEU A 168 -15.78 6.32 -6.90
N GLU A 169 -14.99 5.60 -6.11
CA GLU A 169 -13.54 5.57 -6.28
C GLU A 169 -13.09 4.71 -7.44
N LYS A 170 -13.77 3.59 -7.69
CA LYS A 170 -13.56 2.82 -8.92
C LYS A 170 -13.74 3.71 -10.15
N GLN A 171 -14.80 4.50 -10.18
CA GLN A 171 -15.05 5.47 -11.26
C GLN A 171 -13.97 6.56 -11.33
N ARG A 172 -13.51 7.09 -10.18
CA ARG A 172 -12.43 8.08 -10.13
C ARG A 172 -11.12 7.52 -10.69
N ASN A 173 -10.79 6.28 -10.32
CA ASN A 173 -9.58 5.61 -10.79
C ASN A 173 -9.69 5.21 -12.26
N GLU A 174 -10.84 4.79 -12.77
CA GLU A 174 -11.06 4.58 -14.21
C GLU A 174 -10.87 5.86 -15.03
N VAL A 175 -11.27 7.01 -14.49
CA VAL A 175 -11.02 8.33 -15.11
C VAL A 175 -9.53 8.70 -15.03
N SER A 176 -8.82 8.28 -13.98
CA SER A 176 -7.38 8.51 -13.79
C SER A 176 -6.49 7.50 -14.53
N ALA A 177 -6.98 6.30 -14.85
CA ALA A 177 -6.26 5.23 -15.55
C ALA A 177 -6.04 5.51 -17.05
N ASN A 178 -6.45 6.68 -17.54
CA ASN A 178 -5.89 7.29 -18.75
C ASN A 178 -4.44 7.82 -18.53
N THR A 179 -3.89 7.55 -17.34
CA THR A 179 -2.49 7.71 -16.91
C THR A 179 -2.12 6.46 -16.07
N ASP A 180 -1.71 5.39 -16.76
CA ASP A 180 -1.04 4.13 -16.35
C ASP A 180 -0.68 3.80 -14.87
N GLU A 181 -1.61 3.87 -13.90
CA GLU A 181 -1.44 3.17 -12.60
C GLU A 181 -2.77 2.56 -12.11
N LEU A 182 -2.81 1.23 -11.93
CA LEU A 182 -3.88 0.52 -11.22
C LEU A 182 -3.71 0.79 -9.72
N ILE A 183 -4.37 1.84 -9.25
CA ILE A 183 -4.30 2.31 -7.87
C ILE A 183 -5.22 1.46 -6.99
N THR A 184 -4.66 0.77 -6.00
CA THR A 184 -5.40 0.39 -4.79
C THR A 184 -6.09 1.63 -4.26
N VAL A 185 -7.42 1.62 -4.16
CA VAL A 185 -8.20 2.79 -3.72
C VAL A 185 -7.82 3.15 -2.29
N ILE A 186 -6.94 4.13 -2.09
CA ILE A 186 -6.56 4.61 -0.78
C ILE A 186 -7.46 5.79 -0.40
N PHE A 187 -8.17 5.64 0.72
CA PHE A 187 -9.00 6.68 1.31
C PHE A 187 -8.21 7.36 2.43
N PRO A 188 -7.71 8.58 2.29
CA PRO A 188 -7.39 9.39 3.46
C PRO A 188 -8.72 9.76 4.14
N GLU A 189 -9.03 9.13 5.29
CA GLU A 189 -10.15 9.56 6.14
C GLU A 189 -9.63 10.70 7.04
N ASP A 190 -10.27 11.87 6.94
CA ASP A 190 -9.98 13.13 7.63
C ASP A 190 -8.49 13.56 7.70
N THR A 191 -8.11 14.46 6.79
CA THR A 191 -6.92 15.30 6.93
C THR A 191 -7.05 16.18 8.17
N ARG A 192 -6.63 15.68 9.35
CA ARG A 192 -6.44 16.57 10.50
C ARG A 192 -5.17 17.38 10.25
N PHE A 193 -5.35 18.62 9.81
CA PHE A 193 -4.30 19.62 9.83
C PHE A 193 -3.89 19.83 11.28
N ILE A 194 -2.79 19.20 11.70
CA ILE A 194 -2.09 19.64 12.91
C ILE A 194 -1.29 20.87 12.48
N THR A 195 -1.91 22.04 12.53
CA THR A 195 -1.17 23.29 12.57
C THR A 195 -0.55 23.38 13.96
N ASN A 196 0.78 23.26 14.03
CA ASN A 196 1.47 23.67 15.25
C ASN A 196 1.38 25.21 15.30
N ASP A 197 0.60 25.72 16.25
CA ASP A 197 0.63 27.12 16.69
C ASP A 197 2.00 27.49 17.29
#